data_AF-A0A7C5N8Z2-F1
#
_entry.id   AF-A0A7C5N8Z2-F1
#
_cell.length_a   1.000
_cell.length_b   1.000
_cell.length_c   1.000
_cell.angle_alpha   90.00
_cell.angle_beta   90.00
_cell.angle_gamma   90.00
#
_symmetry.space_group_name_H-M   'P 1'
#
loop_
_entity.id
_entity.type
_entity.pdbx_description
1 polymer ?
#
loop_
_entity_poly.entity_id
_entity_poly.type
_entity_poly.pdbx_seq_one_letter_code
_entity_poly.pdbx_strand_id
1 'polypeptide(L)'
;MIRKAPRWVWTLWVLAAVCVVSAMAMVACAEPETHSRPVPDCAVGRPVVDPALLAFLSKAKVVHHRADIAEQEDDLAAAVTALEQLTDGPIPRGSESQPPPEAREVLADTLARMAEIDSRRGRFDEGRAHIARGLELAVEQTHFRGRLKEVLGVVEQRLHDELLEQGDEDGAKEAKERAIVAFQEAIAIQDEVISKSLGELPAAPEPGTP
;
A
#
# COMPACT_ATOMS: atom_id res chain seq x y z
N MET A 1 3.68 -10.94 47.77
CA MET A 1 3.15 -9.57 47.83
C MET A 1 4.23 -8.58 47.39
N ILE A 2 4.14 -8.04 46.18
CA ILE A 2 5.14 -7.11 45.62
C ILE A 2 4.51 -5.72 45.62
N ARG A 3 5.08 -4.78 46.40
CA ARG A 3 4.61 -3.39 46.50
C ARG A 3 5.10 -2.60 45.28
N LYS A 4 4.18 -2.04 44.48
CA LYS A 4 4.49 -1.10 43.39
C LYS A 4 4.83 0.27 43.97
N ALA A 5 5.92 0.88 43.49
CA ALA A 5 6.34 2.22 43.86
C ALA A 5 5.48 3.31 43.16
N PRO A 6 5.29 4.48 43.79
CA PRO A 6 4.44 5.56 43.27
C PRO A 6 5.07 6.30 42.09
N ARG A 7 4.29 6.46 41.01
CA ARG A 7 4.67 6.97 39.68
C ARG A 7 5.13 8.44 39.64
N TRP A 8 5.18 9.14 40.77
CA TRP A 8 5.27 10.61 40.82
C TRP A 8 6.72 11.10 40.94
N VAL A 9 7.67 10.18 41.16
CA VAL A 9 9.11 10.52 41.31
C VAL A 9 9.79 10.76 39.94
N TRP A 10 9.21 10.25 38.84
CA TRP A 10 9.83 10.32 37.51
C TRP A 10 9.60 11.64 36.76
N THR A 11 8.53 12.38 37.05
CA THR A 11 8.21 13.63 36.35
C THR A 11 9.09 14.82 36.74
N LEU A 12 9.74 14.76 37.91
CA LEU A 12 10.59 15.86 38.39
C LEU A 12 12.00 15.88 37.79
N TRP A 13 12.51 14.75 37.30
CA TRP A 13 13.86 14.68 36.72
C TRP A 13 13.94 15.09 35.24
N VAL A 14 12.83 14.99 34.49
CA VAL A 14 12.82 15.31 33.05
C VAL A 14 12.84 16.82 32.80
N LEU A 15 12.24 17.63 33.69
CA LEU A 15 12.17 19.09 33.57
C LEU A 15 13.53 19.80 33.73
N ALA A 16 14.47 19.22 34.47
CA ALA A 16 15.79 19.84 34.72
C ALA A 16 16.76 19.70 33.53
N ALA A 17 16.56 18.73 32.63
CA ALA A 17 17.48 18.48 31.51
C ALA A 17 17.23 19.41 30.29
N VAL A 18 16.04 20.04 30.20
CA VAL A 18 15.65 20.86 29.03
C VAL A 18 16.29 22.25 29.04
N CYS A 19 16.75 22.76 30.19
CA CYS A 19 17.25 24.14 30.29
C CYS A 19 18.72 24.35 29.89
N VAL A 20 19.54 23.29 29.72
CA VAL A 20 21.00 23.46 29.51
C VAL A 20 21.44 23.49 28.04
N VAL A 21 20.60 23.05 27.09
CA VAL A 21 21.01 22.90 25.67
C VAL A 21 20.68 24.14 24.79
N SER A 22 19.95 25.13 25.31
CA SER A 22 19.47 26.28 24.50
C SER A 22 20.49 27.42 24.27
N ALA A 23 21.76 27.29 24.65
CA ALA A 23 22.71 28.42 24.67
C ALA A 23 23.79 28.44 23.56
N MET A 24 23.87 27.47 22.64
CA MET A 24 24.98 27.40 21.66
C MET A 24 24.62 27.62 20.18
N ALA A 25 23.43 28.13 19.85
CA ALA A 25 23.00 28.28 18.45
C ALA A 25 23.13 29.71 17.87
N MET A 26 24.08 30.53 18.33
CA MET A 26 24.28 31.90 17.82
C MET A 26 25.71 32.20 17.34
N VAL A 27 26.31 31.32 16.52
CA VAL A 27 27.55 31.66 15.79
C VAL A 27 27.51 31.09 14.38
N ALA A 28 27.75 31.98 13.41
CA ALA A 28 28.13 31.73 12.01
C ALA A 28 27.03 31.50 10.96
N CYS A 29 26.33 32.59 10.61
CA CYS A 29 25.89 32.81 9.23
C CYS A 29 26.64 34.04 8.68
N ALA A 30 27.82 33.82 8.08
CA ALA A 30 28.42 34.76 7.16
C ALA A 30 28.22 34.18 5.75
N GLU A 31 27.30 34.77 5.00
CA GLU A 31 26.99 34.39 3.62
C GLU A 31 28.17 34.81 2.72
N PRO A 32 28.90 33.87 2.10
CA PRO A 32 29.92 34.24 1.12
C PRO A 32 29.23 34.70 -0.16
N GLU A 33 29.53 35.94 -0.59
CA GLU A 33 29.12 36.46 -1.90
C GLU A 33 29.73 35.60 -3.00
N THR A 34 28.95 34.63 -3.45
CA THR A 34 29.35 33.70 -4.48
C THR A 34 29.08 34.37 -5.82
N HIS A 35 30.13 34.88 -6.47
CA HIS A 35 30.08 35.39 -7.83
C HIS A 35 29.38 34.38 -8.74
N SER A 36 28.15 34.71 -9.15
CA SER A 36 27.33 33.88 -10.02
C SER A 36 27.98 33.82 -11.40
N ARG A 37 28.73 32.74 -11.66
CA ARG A 37 29.01 32.32 -13.04
C ARG A 37 27.67 32.15 -13.76
N PRO A 38 27.51 32.65 -14.99
CA PRO A 38 26.32 32.39 -15.78
C PRO A 38 26.18 30.87 -15.93
N VAL A 39 25.19 30.30 -15.26
CA VAL A 39 24.82 28.89 -15.41
C VAL A 39 24.36 28.76 -16.87
N PRO A 40 24.90 27.82 -17.66
CA PRO A 40 24.44 27.57 -19.01
C PRO A 40 22.93 27.40 -18.96
N ASP A 41 22.23 28.17 -19.79
CA ASP A 41 20.78 28.18 -19.91
C ASP A 41 20.30 26.74 -20.00
N CYS A 42 19.87 26.20 -18.85
CA CYS A 42 19.39 24.84 -18.74
C CYS A 42 18.11 24.86 -19.54
N ALA A 43 18.21 24.40 -20.80
CA ALA A 43 17.09 24.26 -21.71
C ALA A 43 15.89 23.81 -20.89
N VAL A 44 14.84 24.64 -20.87
CA VAL A 44 13.63 24.46 -20.08
C VAL A 44 12.95 23.18 -20.58
N GLY A 45 13.49 22.05 -20.16
CA GLY A 45 13.02 20.72 -20.47
C GLY A 45 11.76 20.51 -19.67
N ARG A 46 10.77 19.86 -20.29
CA ARG A 46 9.57 19.42 -19.58
C ARG A 46 10.02 18.61 -18.36
N PRO A 47 9.43 18.85 -17.17
CA PRO A 47 9.80 18.11 -15.98
C PRO A 47 9.71 16.61 -16.27
N VAL A 48 10.78 15.89 -15.94
CA VAL A 48 10.91 14.44 -16.20
C VAL A 48 9.83 13.65 -15.47
N VAL A 49 9.27 14.20 -14.39
CA VAL A 49 8.21 13.59 -13.59
C VAL A 49 7.10 14.60 -13.37
N ASP A 50 5.85 14.17 -13.52
CA ASP A 50 4.66 14.97 -13.24
C ASP A 50 4.56 15.29 -11.72
N PRO A 51 4.59 16.58 -11.32
CA PRO A 51 4.44 16.97 -9.92
C PRO A 51 3.13 16.50 -9.28
N ALA A 52 2.03 16.41 -10.06
CA ALA A 52 0.74 15.96 -9.55
C ALA A 52 0.78 14.47 -9.18
N LEU A 53 1.43 13.65 -10.01
CA LEU A 53 1.68 12.25 -9.72
C LEU A 53 2.52 12.08 -8.45
N LEU A 54 3.63 12.82 -8.32
CA LEU A 54 4.47 12.76 -7.11
C LEU A 54 3.70 13.14 -5.84
N ALA A 55 2.89 14.20 -5.90
CA ALA A 55 2.05 14.61 -4.78
C ALA A 55 1.00 13.53 -4.43
N PHE A 56 0.39 12.89 -5.42
CA PHE A 56 -0.53 11.78 -5.21
C PHE A 56 0.14 10.58 -4.53
N LEU A 57 1.30 10.15 -5.02
CA LEU A 57 2.06 9.04 -4.43
C LEU A 57 2.51 9.34 -2.99
N SER A 58 2.92 10.59 -2.73
CA SER A 58 3.25 11.05 -1.38
C SER A 58 2.04 10.99 -0.44
N LYS A 59 0.88 11.47 -0.90
CA LYS A 59 -0.39 11.39 -0.15
C LYS A 59 -0.76 9.93 0.13
N ALA A 60 -0.67 9.05 -0.87
CA ALA A 60 -1.00 7.63 -0.73
C ALA A 60 -0.21 6.98 0.41
N LYS A 61 1.10 7.23 0.49
CA LYS A 61 1.96 6.73 1.58
C LYS A 61 1.47 7.18 2.96
N VAL A 62 1.11 8.46 3.10
CA VAL A 62 0.59 9.00 4.37
C VAL A 62 -0.76 8.39 4.74
N VAL A 63 -1.65 8.20 3.75
CA VAL A 63 -2.96 7.57 3.94
C VAL A 63 -2.83 6.11 4.39
N HIS A 64 -1.97 5.32 3.74
CA HIS A 64 -1.70 3.93 4.16
C HIS A 64 -1.12 3.87 5.58
N HIS A 65 -0.19 4.76 5.91
CA HIS A 65 0.37 4.81 7.27
C HIS A 65 -0.70 5.15 8.32
N ARG A 66 -1.62 6.05 8.01
CA ARG A 66 -2.76 6.36 8.87
C ARG A 66 -3.69 5.14 9.04
N ALA A 67 -3.92 4.38 7.97
CA ALA A 67 -4.68 3.12 8.05
C ALA A 67 -3.95 2.09 8.93
N ASP A 68 -2.62 1.98 8.84
CA ASP A 68 -1.82 1.10 9.72
C ASP A 68 -2.06 1.42 11.20
N ILE A 69 -2.03 2.71 11.57
CA ILE A 69 -2.24 3.16 12.96
C ILE A 69 -3.65 2.78 13.42
N ALA A 70 -4.67 3.02 12.59
CA ALA A 70 -6.05 2.66 12.92
C ALA A 70 -6.23 1.14 13.10
N GLU A 71 -5.61 0.32 12.24
CA GLU A 71 -5.64 -1.14 12.39
C GLU A 71 -4.91 -1.63 13.65
N GLN A 72 -3.80 -0.99 14.04
CA GLN A 72 -3.09 -1.31 15.29
C GLN A 72 -3.93 -1.01 16.54
N GLU A 73 -4.86 -0.06 16.43
CA GLU A 73 -5.83 0.31 17.47
C GLU A 73 -7.14 -0.51 17.38
N ASP A 74 -7.20 -1.51 16.48
CA ASP A 74 -8.38 -2.32 16.16
C ASP A 74 -9.59 -1.51 15.64
N ASP A 75 -9.35 -0.27 15.21
CA ASP A 75 -10.36 0.59 14.56
C ASP A 75 -10.36 0.37 13.05
N LEU A 76 -10.85 -0.80 12.64
CA LEU A 76 -10.94 -1.19 11.23
C LEU A 76 -11.83 -0.24 10.42
N ALA A 77 -12.82 0.41 11.05
CA ALA A 77 -13.68 1.38 10.36
C ALA A 77 -12.89 2.66 10.01
N ALA A 78 -12.11 3.19 10.96
CA ALA A 78 -11.25 4.35 10.70
C ALA A 78 -10.16 4.04 9.67
N ALA A 79 -9.65 2.80 9.62
CA ALA A 79 -8.71 2.36 8.60
C ALA A 79 -9.32 2.46 7.19
N VAL A 80 -10.54 1.93 6.98
CA VAL A 80 -11.25 2.04 5.68
C VAL A 80 -11.49 3.51 5.33
N THR A 81 -12.00 4.33 6.26
CA THR A 81 -12.22 5.77 6.02
C THR A 81 -10.95 6.54 5.70
N ALA A 82 -9.79 6.10 6.20
CA ALA A 82 -8.50 6.67 5.78
C ALA A 82 -8.23 6.35 4.30
N LEU A 83 -8.37 5.09 3.89
CA LEU A 83 -8.11 4.62 2.52
C LEU A 83 -9.10 5.21 1.48
N GLU A 84 -10.36 5.45 1.86
CA GLU A 84 -11.37 6.11 1.01
C GLU A 84 -10.94 7.51 0.53
N GLN A 85 -10.13 8.22 1.31
CA GLN A 85 -9.59 9.54 0.92
C GLN A 85 -8.70 9.48 -0.33
N LEU A 86 -8.20 8.28 -0.66
CA LEU A 86 -7.39 8.05 -1.84
C LEU A 86 -8.26 7.57 -3.02
N THR A 87 -9.17 6.62 -2.80
CA THR A 87 -10.00 6.02 -3.86
C THR A 87 -11.13 6.91 -4.35
N ASP A 88 -11.64 7.80 -3.50
CA ASP A 88 -12.70 8.76 -3.84
C ASP A 88 -12.16 10.20 -4.01
N GLY A 89 -10.86 10.38 -3.84
CA GLY A 89 -10.18 11.67 -3.96
C GLY A 89 -9.81 12.05 -5.40
N PRO A 90 -9.21 13.25 -5.61
CA PRO A 90 -8.68 13.64 -6.91
C PRO A 90 -7.56 12.70 -7.34
N ILE A 91 -7.70 12.14 -8.55
CA ILE A 91 -6.71 11.25 -9.17
C ILE A 91 -5.96 12.04 -10.25
N PRO A 92 -4.61 11.98 -10.29
CA PRO A 92 -3.83 12.60 -11.37
C PRO A 92 -4.27 12.02 -12.72
N ARG A 93 -4.50 12.87 -13.72
CA ARG A 93 -4.91 12.44 -15.06
C ARG A 93 -3.67 12.32 -15.94
N GLY A 94 -3.54 11.19 -16.64
CA GLY A 94 -2.56 10.99 -17.69
C GLY A 94 -2.98 11.61 -19.03
N SER A 95 -2.22 11.33 -20.09
CA SER A 95 -2.44 11.83 -21.45
C SER A 95 -3.77 11.37 -22.08
N GLU A 96 -4.37 10.28 -21.60
CA GLU A 96 -5.53 9.62 -22.21
C GLU A 96 -6.78 9.61 -21.30
N SER A 97 -6.90 10.58 -20.38
CA SER A 97 -7.98 10.64 -19.38
C SER A 97 -8.04 9.47 -18.38
N GLN A 98 -7.15 8.48 -18.52
CA GLN A 98 -6.91 7.44 -17.52
C GLN A 98 -5.85 7.90 -16.51
N PRO A 99 -5.87 7.38 -15.27
CA PRO A 99 -4.79 7.60 -14.33
C PRO A 99 -3.47 7.04 -14.90
N PRO A 100 -2.32 7.67 -14.61
CA PRO A 100 -1.03 7.09 -14.99
C PRO A 100 -0.85 5.69 -14.34
N PRO A 101 -0.04 4.80 -14.94
CA PRO A 101 0.15 3.44 -14.46
C PRO A 101 0.42 3.35 -12.94
N GLU A 102 1.33 4.17 -12.43
CA GLU A 102 1.72 4.19 -11.02
C GLU A 102 0.56 4.57 -10.10
N ALA A 103 -0.35 5.44 -10.54
CA ALA A 103 -1.55 5.78 -9.77
C ALA A 103 -2.57 4.64 -9.78
N ARG A 104 -2.75 3.96 -10.93
CA ARG A 104 -3.65 2.78 -11.03
C ARG A 104 -3.19 1.66 -10.10
N GLU A 105 -1.89 1.41 -10.08
CA GLU A 105 -1.25 0.40 -9.22
C GLU A 105 -1.48 0.67 -7.73
N VAL A 106 -1.21 1.90 -7.28
CA VAL A 106 -1.47 2.30 -5.89
C VAL A 106 -2.96 2.21 -5.53
N LEU A 107 -3.85 2.61 -6.42
CA LEU A 107 -5.30 2.49 -6.20
C LEU A 107 -5.75 1.02 -6.14
N ALA A 108 -5.20 0.15 -6.98
CA ALA A 108 -5.47 -1.29 -6.95
C ALA A 108 -5.02 -1.92 -5.63
N ASP A 109 -3.81 -1.60 -5.14
CA ASP A 109 -3.33 -2.04 -3.83
C ASP A 109 -4.20 -1.52 -2.68
N THR A 110 -4.61 -0.26 -2.75
CA THR A 110 -5.52 0.37 -1.77
C THR A 110 -6.84 -0.39 -1.69
N LEU A 111 -7.44 -0.72 -2.83
CA LEU A 111 -8.70 -1.47 -2.91
C LEU A 111 -8.54 -2.91 -2.41
N ALA A 112 -7.41 -3.57 -2.70
CA ALA A 112 -7.09 -4.88 -2.13
C ALA A 112 -7.03 -4.80 -0.60
N ARG A 113 -6.37 -3.79 -0.05
CA ARG A 113 -6.29 -3.57 1.40
C ARG A 113 -7.67 -3.29 2.03
N MET A 114 -8.50 -2.46 1.39
CA MET A 114 -9.88 -2.23 1.85
C MET A 114 -10.68 -3.54 1.90
N ALA A 115 -10.57 -4.39 0.88
CA ALA A 115 -11.24 -5.70 0.86
C ALA A 115 -10.79 -6.63 1.99
N GLU A 116 -9.49 -6.63 2.30
CA GLU A 116 -8.95 -7.41 3.41
C GLU A 116 -9.43 -6.88 4.78
N ILE A 117 -9.57 -5.56 4.94
CA ILE A 117 -10.15 -4.95 6.15
C ILE A 117 -11.64 -5.32 6.27
N ASP A 118 -12.42 -5.15 5.21
CA ASP A 118 -13.87 -5.40 5.27
C ASP A 118 -14.20 -6.87 5.48
N SER A 119 -13.44 -7.81 4.90
CA SER A 119 -13.63 -9.24 5.21
C SER A 119 -13.31 -9.60 6.66
N ARG A 120 -12.39 -8.92 7.34
CA ARG A 120 -12.20 -9.07 8.80
C ARG A 120 -13.40 -8.59 9.62
N ARG A 121 -14.22 -7.70 9.05
CA ARG A 121 -15.43 -7.15 9.67
C ARG A 121 -16.70 -7.93 9.29
N GLY A 122 -16.57 -9.05 8.59
CA GLY A 122 -17.71 -9.82 8.05
C GLY A 122 -18.41 -9.15 6.86
N ARG A 123 -17.82 -8.09 6.29
CA ARG A 123 -18.35 -7.32 5.14
C ARG A 123 -17.85 -7.88 3.82
N PHE A 124 -18.24 -9.12 3.52
CA PHE A 124 -17.68 -9.89 2.41
C PHE A 124 -18.10 -9.32 1.04
N ASP A 125 -19.32 -8.83 0.89
CA ASP A 125 -19.81 -8.27 -0.37
C ASP A 125 -19.14 -6.94 -0.70
N GLU A 126 -18.94 -6.07 0.29
CA GLU A 126 -18.14 -4.86 0.14
C GLU A 126 -16.71 -5.19 -0.24
N GLY A 127 -16.11 -6.20 0.40
CA GLY A 127 -14.78 -6.69 0.06
C GLY A 127 -14.67 -7.12 -1.41
N ARG A 128 -15.64 -7.90 -1.91
CA ARG A 128 -15.69 -8.28 -3.34
C ARG A 128 -15.86 -7.08 -4.26
N ALA A 129 -16.68 -6.10 -3.87
CA ALA A 129 -16.88 -4.89 -4.66
C ALA A 129 -15.58 -4.08 -4.79
N HIS A 130 -14.78 -3.99 -3.73
CA HIS A 130 -13.45 -3.38 -3.78
C HIS A 130 -12.51 -4.14 -4.73
N ILE A 131 -12.48 -5.47 -4.66
CA ILE A 131 -11.70 -6.29 -5.60
C ILE A 131 -12.12 -6.05 -7.05
N ALA A 132 -13.43 -6.03 -7.34
CA ALA A 132 -13.94 -5.79 -8.69
C ALA A 132 -13.47 -4.44 -9.24
N ARG A 133 -13.62 -3.36 -8.46
CA ARG A 133 -13.09 -2.02 -8.80
C ARG A 133 -11.58 -2.04 -9.02
N GLY A 134 -10.84 -2.79 -8.21
CA GLY A 134 -9.39 -2.91 -8.35
C GLY A 134 -8.99 -3.62 -9.65
N LEU A 135 -9.70 -4.67 -10.02
CA LEU A 135 -9.44 -5.44 -11.25
C LEU A 135 -9.75 -4.63 -12.52
N GLU A 136 -10.66 -3.65 -12.46
CA GLU A 136 -10.91 -2.69 -13.54
C GLU A 136 -9.73 -1.73 -13.76
N LEU A 137 -8.98 -1.40 -12.69
CA LEU A 137 -7.78 -0.56 -12.75
C LEU A 137 -6.54 -1.35 -13.20
N ALA A 138 -6.41 -2.59 -12.73
CA ALA A 138 -5.30 -3.49 -13.02
C ALA A 138 -5.50 -4.26 -14.34
N VAL A 139 -5.55 -3.51 -15.46
CA VAL A 139 -5.81 -4.06 -16.80
C VAL A 139 -4.67 -4.90 -17.35
N GLU A 140 -3.44 -4.60 -16.97
CA GLU A 140 -2.25 -5.36 -17.36
C GLU A 140 -1.95 -6.48 -16.37
N GLN A 141 -1.29 -7.53 -16.85
CA GLN A 141 -0.73 -8.59 -16.01
C GLN A 141 0.43 -8.03 -15.19
N THR A 142 0.08 -7.52 -14.01
CA THR A 142 0.99 -6.92 -13.03
C THR A 142 0.87 -7.67 -11.71
N HIS A 143 1.86 -7.50 -10.83
CA HIS A 143 1.80 -8.09 -9.50
C HIS A 143 0.56 -7.62 -8.70
N PHE A 144 0.06 -6.39 -8.94
CA PHE A 144 -1.14 -5.85 -8.32
C PHE A 144 -2.41 -6.61 -8.72
N ARG A 145 -2.51 -7.04 -9.98
CA ARG A 145 -3.62 -7.90 -10.44
C ARG A 145 -3.60 -9.24 -9.72
N GLY A 146 -2.41 -9.83 -9.55
CA GLY A 146 -2.21 -11.05 -8.77
C GLY A 146 -2.61 -10.86 -7.30
N ARG A 147 -2.19 -9.75 -6.68
CA ARG A 147 -2.55 -9.38 -5.29
C ARG A 147 -4.07 -9.25 -5.10
N LEU A 148 -4.79 -8.65 -6.04
CA LEU A 148 -6.26 -8.57 -5.98
C LEU A 148 -6.92 -9.96 -5.99
N LYS A 149 -6.40 -10.89 -6.78
CA LYS A 149 -6.91 -12.27 -6.82
C LYS A 149 -6.55 -13.06 -5.57
N GLU A 150 -5.36 -12.85 -5.02
CA GLU A 150 -4.95 -13.41 -3.72
C GLU A 150 -5.91 -12.94 -2.62
N VAL A 151 -6.16 -11.63 -2.52
CA VAL A 151 -7.07 -11.09 -1.50
C VAL A 151 -8.50 -11.56 -1.73
N LEU A 152 -8.97 -11.71 -2.97
CA LEU A 152 -10.26 -12.34 -3.23
C LEU A 152 -10.35 -13.75 -2.64
N GLY A 153 -9.29 -14.56 -2.80
CA GLY A 153 -9.20 -15.87 -2.18
C GLY A 153 -9.32 -15.81 -0.65
N VAL A 154 -8.66 -14.83 -0.01
CA VAL A 154 -8.76 -14.59 1.44
C VAL A 154 -10.16 -14.17 1.87
N VAL A 155 -10.83 -13.30 1.10
CA VAL A 155 -12.21 -12.86 1.36
C VAL A 155 -13.16 -14.06 1.31
N GLU A 156 -13.06 -14.89 0.26
CA GLU A 156 -13.90 -16.08 0.10
C GLU A 156 -13.60 -17.15 1.17
N GLN A 157 -12.33 -17.31 1.58
CA GLN A 157 -11.97 -18.20 2.67
C GLN A 157 -12.59 -17.77 3.99
N ARG A 158 -12.56 -16.48 4.34
CA ARG A 158 -13.19 -15.99 5.57
C ARG A 158 -14.72 -16.14 5.52
N LEU A 159 -15.34 -15.96 4.35
CA LEU A 159 -16.76 -16.25 4.19
C LEU A 159 -17.06 -17.75 4.36
N HIS A 160 -16.21 -18.63 3.83
CA HIS A 160 -16.34 -20.07 4.05
C HIS A 160 -16.39 -20.40 5.55
N ASP A 161 -15.46 -19.84 6.33
CA ASP A 161 -15.40 -20.05 7.78
C ASP A 161 -16.66 -19.52 8.47
N GLU A 162 -17.12 -18.31 8.14
CA GLU A 162 -18.36 -17.73 8.68
C GLU A 162 -19.60 -18.59 8.35
N LEU A 163 -19.73 -19.08 7.11
CA LEU A 163 -20.87 -19.90 6.70
C LEU A 163 -20.89 -21.25 7.43
N LEU A 164 -19.72 -21.84 7.71
CA LEU A 164 -19.63 -23.03 8.56
C LEU A 164 -20.12 -22.76 9.99
N GLU A 165 -19.74 -21.62 10.57
CA GLU A 165 -20.20 -21.21 11.91
C GLU A 165 -21.73 -21.01 11.96
N GLN A 166 -22.32 -20.57 10.85
CA GLN A 166 -23.77 -20.42 10.68
C GLN A 166 -24.50 -21.74 10.35
N GLY A 167 -23.76 -22.82 10.05
CA GLY A 167 -24.32 -24.11 9.66
C GLY A 167 -24.77 -24.22 8.20
N ASP A 168 -24.39 -23.27 7.35
CA ASP A 168 -24.63 -23.31 5.89
C ASP A 168 -23.50 -24.06 5.18
N GLU A 169 -23.55 -25.39 5.24
CA GLU A 169 -22.53 -26.26 4.65
C GLU A 169 -22.42 -26.13 3.12
N ASP A 170 -23.56 -25.92 2.43
CA ASP A 170 -23.60 -25.78 0.98
C ASP A 170 -22.96 -24.45 0.56
N GLY A 171 -23.36 -23.33 1.18
CA GLY A 171 -22.76 -22.03 0.93
C GLY A 171 -21.27 -22.00 1.27
N ALA A 172 -20.88 -22.63 2.37
CA ALA A 172 -19.47 -22.77 2.76
C ALA A 172 -18.68 -23.50 1.68
N LYS A 173 -19.20 -24.61 1.13
CA LYS A 173 -18.53 -25.36 0.07
C LYS A 173 -18.32 -24.50 -1.19
N GLU A 174 -19.33 -23.76 -1.61
CA GLU A 174 -19.21 -22.84 -2.76
C GLU A 174 -18.17 -21.74 -2.53
N ALA A 175 -18.16 -21.14 -1.32
CA ALA A 175 -17.16 -20.13 -0.96
C ALA A 175 -15.73 -20.69 -1.01
N LYS A 176 -15.52 -21.92 -0.53
CA LYS A 176 -14.24 -22.62 -0.63
C LYS A 176 -13.82 -22.86 -2.08
N GLU A 177 -14.74 -23.28 -2.95
CA GLU A 177 -14.45 -23.46 -4.38
C GLU A 177 -14.03 -22.13 -5.04
N ARG A 178 -14.73 -21.03 -4.75
CA ARG A 178 -14.34 -19.70 -5.23
C ARG A 178 -12.98 -19.26 -4.70
N ALA A 179 -12.67 -19.54 -3.43
CA ALA A 179 -11.36 -19.23 -2.85
C ALA A 179 -10.22 -19.96 -3.58
N ILE A 180 -10.39 -21.26 -3.85
CA ILE A 180 -9.41 -22.08 -4.58
C ILE A 180 -9.18 -21.52 -5.98
N VAL A 181 -10.25 -21.21 -6.71
CA VAL A 181 -10.15 -20.62 -8.06
C VAL A 181 -9.39 -19.29 -8.01
N ALA A 182 -9.73 -18.41 -7.07
CA ALA A 182 -9.06 -17.11 -6.94
C ALA A 182 -7.56 -17.25 -6.62
N PHE A 183 -7.16 -18.18 -5.75
CA PHE A 183 -5.75 -18.46 -5.47
C PHE A 183 -5.02 -19.05 -6.69
N GLN A 184 -5.65 -19.94 -7.44
CA GLN A 184 -5.06 -20.49 -8.68
C GLN A 184 -4.83 -19.39 -9.73
N GLU A 185 -5.80 -18.49 -9.90
CA GLU A 185 -5.64 -17.32 -10.77
C GLU A 185 -4.53 -16.40 -10.29
N ALA A 186 -4.41 -16.16 -8.98
CA ALA A 186 -3.34 -15.34 -8.41
C ALA A 186 -1.96 -15.93 -8.70
N ILE A 187 -1.78 -17.25 -8.51
CA ILE A 187 -0.55 -17.97 -8.82
C ILE A 187 -0.21 -17.85 -10.31
N ALA A 188 -1.16 -18.11 -11.20
CA ALA A 188 -0.93 -18.04 -12.64
C ALA A 188 -0.47 -16.64 -13.09
N ILE A 189 -1.09 -15.59 -12.56
CA ILE A 189 -0.70 -14.20 -12.86
C ILE A 189 0.72 -13.91 -12.34
N GLN A 190 1.05 -14.36 -11.13
CA GLN A 190 2.37 -14.15 -10.54
C GLN A 190 3.46 -14.90 -11.32
N ASP A 191 3.19 -16.14 -11.72
CA ASP A 191 4.11 -16.94 -12.55
C ASP A 191 4.42 -16.22 -13.87
N GLU A 192 3.40 -15.66 -14.55
CA GLU A 192 3.61 -14.89 -15.78
C GLU A 192 4.44 -13.62 -15.54
N VAL A 193 4.15 -12.87 -14.46
CA VAL A 193 4.93 -11.68 -14.08
C VAL A 193 6.39 -12.05 -13.80
N ILE A 194 6.64 -13.17 -13.12
CA ILE A 194 7.98 -13.67 -12.83
C ILE A 194 8.70 -14.07 -14.13
N SER A 195 8.06 -14.86 -14.99
CA SER A 195 8.63 -15.27 -16.29
C SER A 195 8.99 -14.07 -17.16
N LYS A 196 8.11 -13.06 -17.24
CA LYS A 196 8.36 -11.84 -18.01
C LYS A 196 9.51 -11.00 -17.43
N SER A 197 9.62 -10.93 -16.11
CA SER A 197 10.62 -10.09 -15.43
C SER A 197 12.02 -10.69 -15.47
N LEU A 198 12.13 -12.03 -15.43
CA LEU A 198 13.41 -12.74 -15.52
C LEU A 198 13.88 -12.95 -16.97
N GLY A 199 12.99 -12.74 -17.95
CA GLY A 199 13.18 -13.16 -19.34
C GLY A 199 13.10 -14.69 -19.48
N GLU A 200 13.05 -15.19 -20.72
CA GLU A 200 13.50 -16.56 -20.96
C GLU A 200 14.97 -16.61 -20.57
N LEU A 201 15.28 -17.15 -19.38
CA LEU A 201 16.65 -17.53 -19.08
C LEU A 201 17.13 -18.36 -20.27
N PRO A 202 18.20 -17.95 -20.99
CA PRO A 202 18.72 -18.78 -22.07
C PRO A 202 18.91 -20.17 -21.49
N ALA A 203 18.32 -21.19 -22.13
CA ALA A 203 18.45 -22.56 -21.71
C ALA A 203 19.93 -22.80 -21.40
N ALA A 204 20.21 -23.30 -20.19
CA ALA A 204 21.59 -23.55 -19.78
C ALA A 204 22.28 -24.32 -20.92
N PRO A 205 23.49 -23.91 -21.34
CA PRO A 205 24.16 -24.59 -22.44
C PRO A 205 24.20 -26.08 -22.12
N GLU A 206 23.69 -26.90 -23.04
CA GLU A 206 23.68 -28.35 -22.92
C GLU A 206 25.09 -28.81 -22.50
N PRO A 207 25.24 -29.51 -21.37
CA PRO A 207 26.54 -29.96 -20.90
C PRO A 207 27.10 -30.97 -21.91
N GLY A 208 27.93 -30.51 -22.85
CA GLY A 208 28.64 -31.39 -23.77
C GLY A 208 28.71 -30.98 -25.24
N THR A 209 28.61 -29.71 -25.61
CA THR A 209 29.09 -29.28 -26.94
C THR A 209 30.58 -28.91 -26.87
N PRO A 210 31.49 -29.73 -27.43
CA PRO A 210 32.93 -29.45 -27.45
C PRO A 210 33.33 -28.32 -28.40
#